data_AF-X0TN57-F1
#
_entry.id   AF-X0TN57-F1
#
_cell.length_a   1.000
_cell.length_b   1.000
_cell.length_c   1.000
_cell.angle_alpha   90.00
_cell.angle_beta   90.00
_cell.angle_gamma   90.00
#
_symmetry.space_group_name_H-M   'P 1'
#
loop_
_entity.id
_entity.type
_entity.pdbx_description
1 polymer ?
#
loop_
_entity_poly.entity_id
_entity_poly.type
_entity_poly.pdbx_seq_one_letter_code
_entity_poly.pdbx_strand_id
1 'polypeptide(L)'
;MKLDYLDKFQGCLFGVAIGDTLGHPFEGRLRIDIHSHFKDFEEFIRNNKSLFNTYTDDTQLTLHTAEALIQGNGFNQNNFIREYIKWLDDPPIGPGYGCISSIRKLKYGIPWEKAASNSGGNGTTMRIA
;
A
#
# COMPACT_ATOMS: atom_id res chain seq x y z
N MET A 1 -2.75 15.32 28.81
CA MET A 1 -2.16 14.05 28.35
C MET A 1 -1.04 14.40 27.38
N LYS A 2 0.19 13.94 27.63
CA LYS A 2 1.34 14.25 26.75
C LYS A 2 1.19 13.40 25.48
N LEU A 3 1.35 14.00 24.31
CA LEU A 3 1.36 13.23 23.06
C LEU A 3 2.59 12.33 23.04
N ASP A 4 2.36 11.05 22.80
CA ASP A 4 3.40 10.10 22.42
C ASP A 4 3.46 10.03 20.88
N TYR A 5 4.48 10.64 20.30
CA TYR A 5 4.67 10.65 18.85
C TYR A 5 5.09 9.30 18.31
N LEU A 6 5.79 8.48 19.11
CA LEU A 6 6.22 7.15 18.68
C LEU A 6 5.01 6.22 18.57
N ASP A 7 4.13 6.24 19.58
CA ASP A 7 2.86 5.50 19.56
C ASP A 7 2.00 5.89 18.35
N LYS A 8 1.87 7.20 18.07
CA LYS A 8 1.14 7.68 16.89
C LYS A 8 1.76 7.26 15.56
N PHE A 9 3.09 7.30 15.46
CA PHE A 9 3.80 6.88 14.26
C PHE A 9 3.63 5.38 14.02
N GLN A 10 3.79 4.55 15.05
CA GLN A 10 3.54 3.11 14.97
C GLN A 10 2.09 2.80 14.62
N GLY A 11 1.15 3.48 15.28
CA GLY A 11 -0.28 3.35 15.00
C GLY A 11 -0.65 3.73 13.56
N CYS A 12 0.06 4.70 12.96
CA CYS A 12 -0.13 5.07 11.56
C CYS A 12 0.28 3.92 10.62
N LEU A 13 1.48 3.36 10.80
CA LEU A 13 1.97 2.23 9.99
C LEU A 13 1.11 0.97 10.18
N PHE A 14 0.72 0.64 11.42
CA PHE A 14 -0.20 -0.46 11.68
C PHE A 14 -1.58 -0.19 11.08
N GLY A 15 -2.06 1.05 11.14
CA GLY A 15 -3.33 1.45 10.56
C GLY A 15 -3.41 1.21 9.05
N VAL A 16 -2.33 1.50 8.32
CA VAL A 16 -2.22 1.16 6.89
C VAL A 16 -2.38 -0.34 6.69
N ALA A 17 -1.56 -1.15 7.36
CA ALA A 17 -1.57 -2.61 7.17
C ALA A 17 -2.90 -3.26 7.58
N ILE A 18 -3.51 -2.80 8.68
CA ILE A 18 -4.80 -3.29 9.15
C ILE A 18 -5.90 -2.88 8.16
N GLY A 19 -5.92 -1.62 7.73
CA GLY A 19 -6.92 -1.11 6.80
C GLY A 19 -6.87 -1.82 5.45
N ASP A 20 -5.67 -1.99 4.90
CA ASP A 20 -5.39 -2.74 3.68
C ASP A 20 -5.90 -4.19 3.80
N THR A 21 -5.44 -4.92 4.82
CA THR A 21 -5.83 -6.33 5.05
C THR A 21 -7.35 -6.50 5.20
N LEU A 22 -8.01 -5.59 5.92
CA LEU A 22 -9.46 -5.65 6.14
C LEU A 22 -10.28 -5.21 4.91
N GLY A 23 -9.73 -4.33 4.08
CA GLY A 23 -10.39 -3.78 2.90
C GLY A 23 -10.26 -4.65 1.67
N HIS A 24 -9.09 -5.27 1.47
CA HIS A 24 -8.74 -6.02 0.25
C HIS A 24 -9.81 -7.04 -0.22
N PRO A 25 -10.43 -7.87 0.64
CA PRO A 25 -11.43 -8.85 0.19
C PRO A 25 -12.68 -8.24 -0.46
N PHE A 26 -12.89 -6.93 -0.24
CA PHE A 26 -14.05 -6.19 -0.69
C PHE A 26 -13.75 -5.21 -1.83
N GLU A 27 -12.50 -5.17 -2.31
CA GLU A 27 -12.10 -4.29 -3.40
C GLU A 27 -12.96 -4.52 -4.65
N GLY A 28 -13.41 -3.42 -5.27
CA GLY A 28 -14.26 -3.45 -6.47
C GLY A 28 -15.71 -3.89 -6.24
N ARG A 29 -16.12 -4.21 -5.00
CA ARG A 29 -17.51 -4.59 -4.69
C ARG A 29 -18.39 -3.37 -4.40
N LEU A 30 -19.69 -3.50 -4.68
CA LEU A 30 -20.64 -2.49 -4.29
C LEU A 30 -20.90 -2.52 -2.79
N ARG A 31 -21.12 -1.35 -2.20
CA ARG A 31 -21.45 -1.20 -0.79
C ARG A 31 -22.66 -2.04 -0.36
N ILE A 32 -23.68 -2.17 -1.22
CA ILE A 32 -24.88 -2.98 -0.94
C ILE A 32 -24.54 -4.46 -0.81
N ASP A 33 -23.64 -4.96 -1.67
CA ASP A 33 -23.18 -6.34 -1.61
C ASP A 33 -22.43 -6.54 -0.31
N ILE A 34 -21.46 -5.69 0.01
CA ILE A 34 -20.68 -5.78 1.26
C ILE A 34 -21.60 -5.81 2.50
N HIS A 35 -22.52 -4.85 2.64
CA HIS A 35 -23.43 -4.79 3.80
C HIS A 35 -24.35 -6.00 3.92
N SER A 36 -24.71 -6.65 2.82
CA SER A 36 -25.55 -7.85 2.86
C SER A 36 -24.84 -9.07 3.49
N HIS A 37 -23.51 -9.07 3.57
CA HIS A 37 -22.74 -10.23 4.04
C HIS A 37 -22.54 -10.27 5.56
N PHE A 38 -22.71 -9.15 6.28
CA PHE A 38 -22.45 -9.13 7.72
C PHE A 38 -23.35 -8.18 8.50
N LYS A 39 -23.97 -8.72 9.56
CA LYS A 39 -24.65 -7.94 10.60
C LYS A 39 -23.67 -7.42 11.66
N ASP A 40 -22.64 -8.21 11.93
CA ASP A 40 -21.52 -7.89 12.81
C ASP A 40 -20.21 -8.17 12.06
N PHE A 41 -19.36 -7.15 11.95
CA PHE A 41 -18.12 -7.23 11.18
C PHE A 41 -17.03 -8.01 11.92
N GLU A 42 -16.97 -7.93 13.25
CA GLU A 42 -15.98 -8.66 14.04
C GLU A 42 -16.26 -10.16 14.01
N GLU A 43 -17.53 -10.55 14.17
CA GLU A 43 -17.95 -11.95 14.03
C GLU A 43 -17.64 -12.47 12.61
N PHE A 44 -17.92 -11.66 11.58
CA PHE A 44 -17.60 -11.99 10.20
C PHE A 44 -16.10 -12.27 10.02
N ILE A 45 -15.21 -11.40 10.52
CA ILE A 45 -13.76 -11.62 10.45
C ILE A 45 -13.38 -12.91 11.17
N ARG A 46 -13.89 -13.14 12.38
CA ARG A 46 -13.57 -14.34 13.18
C ARG A 46 -13.96 -15.63 12.48
N ASN A 47 -15.09 -15.63 11.76
CA ASN A 47 -15.60 -16.77 11.01
C ASN A 47 -14.95 -16.93 9.62
N ASN A 48 -14.32 -15.89 9.09
CA ASN A 48 -13.74 -15.86 7.73
C ASN A 48 -12.26 -15.50 7.71
N LYS A 49 -11.47 -15.94 8.71
CA LYS A 49 -10.05 -15.58 8.84
C LYS A 49 -9.20 -15.81 7.59
N SER A 50 -9.53 -16.82 6.78
CA SER A 50 -8.81 -17.09 5.53
C SER A 50 -8.98 -16.00 4.47
N LEU A 51 -10.02 -15.17 4.54
CA LEU A 51 -10.20 -14.02 3.66
C LEU A 51 -9.25 -12.87 4.02
N PHE A 52 -8.84 -12.77 5.29
CA PHE A 52 -8.04 -11.67 5.84
C PHE A 52 -6.62 -12.15 6.14
N ASN A 53 -6.02 -12.87 5.20
CA ASN A 53 -4.76 -13.58 5.40
C ASN A 53 -3.53 -12.83 4.87
N THR A 54 -3.71 -11.71 4.16
CA THR A 54 -2.62 -10.92 3.58
C THR A 54 -3.03 -9.45 3.40
N TYR A 55 -2.02 -8.58 3.40
CA TYR A 55 -2.09 -7.20 2.89
C TYR A 55 -1.80 -7.16 1.38
N THR A 56 -1.88 -5.98 0.74
CA THR A 56 -1.63 -5.77 -0.70
C THR A 56 -0.50 -4.77 -0.98
N ASP A 57 -0.46 -4.26 -2.22
CA ASP A 57 0.45 -3.24 -2.71
C ASP A 57 0.45 -1.95 -1.88
N ASP A 58 -0.65 -1.58 -1.23
CA ASP A 58 -0.71 -0.43 -0.31
C ASP A 58 0.34 -0.58 0.81
N THR A 59 0.32 -1.71 1.51
CA THR A 59 1.29 -2.01 2.57
C THR A 59 2.68 -2.29 2.01
N GLN A 60 2.80 -3.09 0.94
CA GLN A 60 4.11 -3.39 0.34
C GLN A 60 4.85 -2.11 -0.06
N LEU A 61 4.17 -1.21 -0.77
CA LEU A 61 4.78 0.04 -1.23
C LEU A 61 5.04 1.00 -0.07
N THR A 62 4.22 1.02 0.98
CA THR A 62 4.49 1.79 2.20
C THR A 62 5.81 1.35 2.87
N LEU A 63 6.05 0.04 2.96
CA LEU A 63 7.30 -0.50 3.51
C LEU A 63 8.51 -0.11 2.66
N HIS A 64 8.40 -0.20 1.33
CA HIS A 64 9.46 0.28 0.43
C HIS A 64 9.69 1.79 0.51
N THR A 65 8.64 2.59 0.73
CA THR A 65 8.77 4.03 1.00
C THR A 65 9.53 4.29 2.31
N ALA A 66 9.21 3.56 3.38
CA ALA A 66 9.91 3.68 4.66
C ALA A 66 11.40 3.28 4.53
N GLU A 67 11.69 2.18 3.84
CA GLU A 67 13.06 1.72 3.59
C GLU A 67 13.88 2.77 2.82
N ALA A 68 13.28 3.41 1.81
CA ALA A 68 13.95 4.46 1.04
C ALA A 68 14.29 5.69 1.90
N LEU A 69 13.40 6.06 2.83
CA LEU A 69 13.62 7.14 3.80
C LEU A 69 14.75 6.81 4.78
N ILE A 70 14.77 5.58 5.29
CA ILE A 70 15.82 5.09 6.21
C ILE A 70 17.18 5.12 5.50
N GLN A 71 17.27 4.56 4.30
CA GLN A 71 18.52 4.55 3.50
C GLN A 71 18.99 5.97 3.13
N GLY A 72 18.05 6.91 2.96
CA GLY A 72 18.35 8.29 2.59
C GLY A 72 18.63 9.22 3.77
N ASN A 73 18.41 8.77 5.02
CA ASN A 73 18.27 9.65 6.18
C ASN A 73 17.33 10.84 5.89
N GLY A 74 16.21 10.55 5.21
CA GLY A 74 15.30 11.53 4.66
C GLY A 74 14.98 11.29 3.17
N PHE A 75 14.33 12.25 2.53
CA PHE A 75 13.92 12.13 1.14
C PHE A 75 15.14 12.12 0.19
N ASN A 76 15.26 11.03 -0.57
CA ASN A 76 16.21 10.93 -1.68
C ASN A 76 15.55 10.24 -2.86
N GLN A 77 15.37 10.96 -3.96
CA GLN A 77 14.65 10.46 -5.14
C GLN A 77 15.22 9.13 -5.68
N ASN A 78 16.55 8.96 -5.70
CA ASN A 78 17.18 7.75 -6.23
C ASN A 78 16.94 6.54 -5.34
N ASN A 79 16.88 6.73 -4.02
CA ASN A 79 16.55 5.65 -3.09
C ASN A 79 15.09 5.21 -3.25
N PHE A 80 14.16 6.16 -3.41
CA PHE A 80 12.76 5.85 -3.68
C PHE A 80 12.58 5.08 -5.00
N ILE A 81 13.21 5.55 -6.09
CA ILE A 81 13.18 4.84 -7.38
C ILE A 81 13.74 3.42 -7.23
N ARG A 82 14.86 3.25 -6.51
CA ARG A 82 15.48 1.95 -6.27
C ARG A 82 14.56 1.01 -5.50
N GLU A 83 13.97 1.46 -4.40
CA GLU A 83 13.07 0.65 -3.59
C GLU A 83 11.79 0.28 -4.35
N TYR A 84 11.20 1.21 -5.10
CA TYR A 84 10.05 0.87 -5.94
C TYR A 84 10.40 -0.10 -7.06
N ILE A 85 11.60 -0.06 -7.63
CA ILE A 85 12.05 -1.08 -8.59
C ILE A 85 12.21 -2.45 -7.88
N LYS A 86 12.79 -2.48 -6.67
CA LYS A 86 12.92 -3.71 -5.87
C LYS A 86 11.57 -4.34 -5.52
N TRP A 87 10.53 -3.53 -5.34
CA TRP A 87 9.16 -4.04 -5.15
C TRP A 87 8.70 -4.94 -6.31
N LEU A 88 9.23 -4.78 -7.53
CA LEU A 88 8.89 -5.73 -8.62
C LEU A 88 9.42 -7.15 -8.38
N ASP A 89 10.39 -7.31 -7.47
CA ASP A 89 10.97 -8.58 -7.07
C ASP A 89 10.35 -9.12 -5.76
N ASP A 90 9.54 -8.30 -5.05
CA ASP A 90 8.58 -8.71 -4.00
C ASP A 90 7.20 -8.89 -4.65
N PRO A 91 6.79 -10.10 -5.07
CA PRO A 91 5.66 -10.32 -5.97
C PRO A 91 4.44 -9.43 -5.64
N PRO A 92 4.10 -8.46 -6.51
CA PRO A 92 3.05 -7.50 -6.21
C PRO A 92 1.68 -8.17 -5.98
N ILE A 93 1.05 -7.86 -4.86
CA ILE A 93 -0.30 -8.32 -4.51
C ILE A 93 -1.27 -7.18 -4.82
N GLY A 94 -2.25 -7.41 -5.71
CA GLY A 94 -3.26 -6.40 -6.07
C GLY A 94 -2.77 -5.14 -6.82
N PRO A 95 -1.67 -5.16 -7.62
CA PRO A 95 -1.06 -3.93 -8.11
C PRO A 95 -1.98 -3.10 -9.02
N GLY A 96 -2.13 -1.82 -8.67
CA GLY A 96 -2.74 -0.84 -9.59
C GLY A 96 -1.97 -0.69 -10.91
N TYR A 97 -2.67 -0.74 -12.05
CA TYR A 97 -2.04 -0.71 -13.39
C TYR A 97 -1.15 0.52 -13.63
N GLY A 98 -1.57 1.70 -13.18
CA GLY A 98 -0.79 2.93 -13.30
C GLY A 98 0.53 2.88 -12.52
N CYS A 99 0.51 2.30 -11.33
CA CYS A 99 1.68 2.16 -10.46
C CYS A 99 2.68 1.17 -11.08
N ILE A 100 2.23 -0.06 -11.37
CA ILE A 100 3.11 -1.10 -11.91
C ILE A 100 3.69 -0.74 -13.28
N SER A 101 2.92 -0.09 -14.15
CA SER A 101 3.43 0.35 -15.46
C SER A 101 4.51 1.43 -15.32
N SER A 102 4.34 2.37 -14.39
CA SER A 102 5.34 3.42 -14.12
C SER A 102 6.63 2.84 -13.56
N ILE A 103 6.53 1.92 -12.60
CA ILE A 103 7.70 1.28 -11.97
C ILE A 103 8.44 0.38 -12.98
N ARG A 104 7.73 -0.33 -13.86
CA ARG A 104 8.37 -1.10 -14.95
C ARG A 104 9.16 -0.20 -15.89
N LYS A 105 8.63 0.98 -16.28
CA LYS A 105 9.38 1.94 -17.10
C LYS A 105 10.68 2.39 -16.40
N LEU A 106 10.63 2.64 -15.09
CA LEU A 106 11.83 2.94 -14.29
C LEU A 106 12.84 1.78 -14.34
N LYS A 107 12.38 0.52 -14.18
CA LYS A 107 13.24 -0.68 -14.29
C LYS A 107 13.95 -0.79 -15.66
N TYR A 108 13.30 -0.33 -16.73
CA TYR A 108 13.89 -0.26 -18.08
C TYR A 108 14.72 1.01 -18.36
N GLY A 109 14.98 1.84 -17.34
CA GLY A 109 15.84 3.02 -17.47
C GLY A 109 15.15 4.25 -18.05
N ILE A 110 13.81 4.26 -18.15
CA ILE A 110 13.10 5.49 -18.53
C ILE A 110 13.22 6.50 -17.37
N PRO A 111 13.64 7.76 -17.65
CA PRO A 111 13.70 8.81 -16.64
C PRO A 111 12.34 8.99 -15.95
N TRP A 112 12.35 9.28 -14.64
CA TRP A 112 11.13 9.33 -13.83
C TRP A 112 10.12 10.36 -14.33
N GLU A 113 10.59 11.46 -14.92
CA GLU A 113 9.78 12.52 -15.54
C GLU A 113 8.92 12.00 -16.69
N LYS A 114 9.34 10.89 -17.32
CA LYS A 114 8.67 10.24 -18.44
C LYS A 114 8.09 8.87 -18.08
N ALA A 115 8.35 8.39 -16.86
CA ALA A 115 7.90 7.09 -16.40
C ALA A 115 6.43 7.12 -15.95
N ALA A 116 5.92 8.28 -15.52
CA ALA A 116 4.55 8.42 -15.02
C ALA A 116 3.50 7.85 -16.00
N SER A 117 2.53 7.14 -15.45
CA SER A 117 1.28 6.82 -16.15
C SER A 117 0.34 8.03 -16.15
N ASN A 118 -0.52 8.15 -17.15
CA ASN A 118 -1.58 9.17 -17.17
C ASN A 118 -2.77 8.71 -16.32
N SER A 119 -2.57 8.62 -15.00
CA SER A 119 -3.54 8.10 -14.03
C SER A 119 -3.78 9.09 -12.91
N GLY A 120 -5.05 9.29 -12.54
CA GLY A 120 -5.49 10.00 -11.33
C GLY A 120 -5.83 9.06 -10.17
N GLY A 121 -5.29 7.84 -10.17
CA GLY A 121 -5.53 6.85 -9.11
C GLY A 121 -4.83 7.19 -7.79
N ASN A 122 -5.14 6.42 -6.75
CA ASN A 122 -4.63 6.57 -5.38
C ASN A 122 -3.22 5.97 -5.15
N GLY A 123 -2.58 5.39 -6.17
CA GLY A 123 -1.29 4.68 -6.09
C GLY A 123 -0.15 5.43 -5.40
N THR A 124 -0.18 6.76 -5.40
CA THR A 124 0.79 7.60 -4.69
C THR A 124 0.35 7.90 -3.26
N THR A 125 -0.94 8.15 -3.03
CA THR A 125 -1.47 8.57 -1.72
C THR A 125 -1.58 7.42 -0.72
N MET A 126 -1.77 6.19 -1.19
CA MET A 126 -1.92 5.01 -0.32
C MET A 126 -0.64 4.61 0.43
N ARG A 127 0.51 5.18 0.05
CA ARG A 127 1.85 4.80 0.55
C ARG A 127 2.61 5.94 1.24
N ILE A 128 1.89 6.95 1.75
CA ILE A 128 2.48 8.16 2.36
C ILE A 128 1.99 8.39 3.80
N ALA A 129 2.03 7.31 4.59
CA ALA A 129 1.70 7.29 6.01
C ALA A 129 2.52 8.31 6.83
#